data_AF-A0A953Y8S3-F1
#
_entry.id   AF-A0A953Y8S3-F1
#
_cell.length_a   1.000
_cell.length_b   1.000
_cell.length_c   1.000
_cell.angle_alpha   90.00
_cell.angle_beta   90.00
_cell.angle_gamma   90.00
#
_symmetry.space_group_name_H-M   'P 1'
#
loop_
_entity.id
_entity.type
_entity.pdbx_description
1 polymer ?
#
loop_
_entity_poly.entity_id
_entity_poly.type
_entity_poly.pdbx_seq_one_letter_code
_entity_poly.pdbx_strand_id
1 'polypeptide(L)'
;MSDEHPFANFEANLREVDPELDGLEPPTTPELIDAVETQLDVKLPPSFALWLRHYNGGTLYNTTIYGVEAEDDFDLAEVNLRDREEGLPTHLVAFANALSGDVYCFDTSLADDSGESPVFLLDPEEGTLASVAASFRSWLERLPRLEAELAEVRGPQPMTIDEWEEFLTRERAKLRRLSETPAHKLTMPDPEKVRAELGGKIPVDPRHLKSRD
;
A
#
# COMPACT_ATOMS: atom_id res chain seq x y z
N MET A 1 -7.92 -33.47 3.66
CA MET A 1 -6.62 -32.85 3.37
C MET A 1 -6.72 -31.47 3.99
N SER A 2 -5.87 -31.13 4.96
CA SER A 2 -5.90 -29.76 5.50
C SER A 2 -5.60 -28.81 4.36
N ASP A 3 -6.54 -27.91 4.07
CA ASP A 3 -6.29 -26.78 3.17
C ASP A 3 -5.14 -25.98 3.79
N GLU A 4 -3.95 -26.13 3.18
CA GLU A 4 -2.80 -25.34 3.55
C GLU A 4 -3.10 -23.89 3.16
N HIS A 5 -3.18 -23.02 4.16
CA HIS A 5 -3.50 -21.63 3.97
C HIS A 5 -2.43 -20.99 3.06
N PRO A 6 -2.77 -20.60 1.81
CA PRO A 6 -1.77 -20.27 0.78
C PRO A 6 -0.91 -19.05 1.15
N PHE A 7 -1.44 -18.20 2.03
CA PHE A 7 -0.81 -16.98 2.52
C PHE A 7 -0.37 -17.06 4.00
N ALA A 8 -0.30 -18.25 4.62
CA ALA A 8 -0.05 -18.40 6.06
C ALA A 8 1.19 -17.64 6.57
N ASN A 9 2.30 -17.76 5.82
CA ASN A 9 3.55 -17.09 6.18
C ASN A 9 3.45 -15.57 6.03
N PHE A 10 2.73 -15.10 5.02
CA PHE A 10 2.51 -13.68 4.80
C PHE A 10 1.64 -13.09 5.92
N GLU A 11 0.54 -13.76 6.27
CA GLU A 11 -0.32 -13.35 7.38
C GLU A 11 0.38 -13.34 8.72
N ALA A 12 1.21 -14.34 8.99
CA ALA A 12 1.98 -14.38 10.24
C ALA A 12 2.83 -13.12 10.39
N ASN A 13 3.48 -12.67 9.30
CA ASN A 13 4.27 -11.44 9.28
C ASN A 13 3.38 -10.19 9.36
N LEU A 14 2.27 -10.17 8.61
CA LEU A 14 1.37 -9.03 8.59
C LEU A 14 0.74 -8.78 9.97
N ARG A 15 0.38 -9.85 10.69
CA ARG A 15 -0.15 -9.79 12.05
C ARG A 15 0.84 -9.24 13.09
N GLU A 16 2.13 -9.18 12.79
CA GLU A 16 3.09 -8.48 13.65
C GLU A 16 2.90 -6.96 13.60
N VAL A 17 2.36 -6.44 12.49
CA VAL A 17 2.16 -5.01 12.23
C VAL A 17 0.69 -4.61 12.36
N ASP A 18 -0.22 -5.46 11.89
CA ASP A 18 -1.68 -5.32 11.95
C ASP A 18 -2.31 -6.64 12.46
N PRO A 19 -2.44 -6.80 13.80
CA PRO A 19 -2.92 -8.05 14.39
C PRO A 19 -4.34 -8.46 13.98
N GLU A 20 -5.19 -7.48 13.68
CA GLU A 20 -6.61 -7.66 13.36
C GLU A 20 -6.86 -7.78 11.85
N LEU A 21 -5.87 -7.39 11.03
CA LEU A 21 -5.98 -7.34 9.56
C LEU A 21 -7.09 -6.39 9.11
N ASP A 22 -7.27 -5.29 9.85
CA ASP A 22 -8.38 -4.34 9.66
C ASP A 22 -8.35 -3.68 8.28
N GLY A 23 -7.19 -3.63 7.63
CA GLY A 23 -7.05 -3.10 6.29
C GLY A 23 -7.59 -4.01 5.19
N LEU A 24 -7.86 -5.29 5.45
CA LEU A 24 -8.23 -6.27 4.41
C LEU A 24 -9.75 -6.43 4.27
N GLU A 25 -10.18 -6.56 3.02
CA GLU A 25 -11.59 -6.76 2.69
C GLU A 25 -12.00 -8.23 2.76
N PRO A 26 -13.27 -8.53 3.08
CA PRO A 26 -13.77 -9.90 3.11
C PRO A 26 -13.65 -10.58 1.74
N PRO A 27 -13.51 -11.92 1.67
CA PRO A 27 -13.37 -12.67 0.41
C PRO A 27 -14.44 -12.37 -0.65
N THR A 28 -14.05 -12.40 -1.92
CA THR A 28 -15.00 -12.42 -3.06
C THR A 28 -15.23 -13.83 -3.61
N THR A 29 -16.20 -13.98 -4.51
CA THR A 29 -16.58 -15.27 -5.10
C THR A 29 -15.89 -15.53 -6.45
N PRO A 30 -15.71 -16.80 -6.82
CA PRO A 30 -15.19 -17.15 -8.15
C PRO A 30 -16.00 -16.56 -9.30
N GLU A 31 -17.32 -16.46 -9.17
CA GLU A 31 -18.21 -15.94 -10.21
C GLU A 31 -17.97 -14.45 -10.47
N LEU A 32 -17.69 -13.67 -9.42
CA LEU A 32 -17.36 -12.26 -9.55
C LEU A 32 -15.98 -12.06 -10.18
N ILE A 33 -15.00 -12.90 -9.82
CA ILE A 33 -13.68 -12.90 -10.46
C ILE A 33 -13.81 -13.22 -11.97
N ASP A 34 -14.59 -14.25 -12.33
CA ASP A 34 -14.83 -14.62 -13.73
C ASP A 34 -15.53 -13.48 -14.50
N ALA A 35 -16.40 -12.72 -13.84
CA ALA A 35 -17.05 -11.54 -14.43
C ALA A 35 -16.04 -10.43 -14.73
N VAL A 36 -15.12 -10.14 -13.80
CA VAL A 36 -14.03 -9.17 -14.01
C VAL A 36 -13.09 -9.61 -15.13
N GLU A 37 -12.68 -10.88 -15.15
CA GLU A 37 -11.86 -11.44 -16.24
C GLU A 37 -12.55 -11.27 -17.61
N THR A 38 -13.86 -11.51 -17.65
CA THR A 38 -14.67 -11.35 -18.87
C THR A 38 -14.79 -9.88 -19.28
N GLN A 39 -15.01 -8.98 -18.32
CA GLN A 39 -15.15 -7.55 -18.56
C GLN A 39 -13.84 -6.91 -19.04
N LEU A 40 -12.71 -7.36 -18.48
CA LEU A 40 -11.39 -6.88 -18.84
C LEU A 40 -10.78 -7.61 -20.05
N ASP A 41 -11.39 -8.70 -20.53
CA ASP A 41 -10.88 -9.58 -21.60
C ASP A 41 -9.45 -10.09 -21.32
N VAL A 42 -9.19 -10.49 -20.07
CA VAL A 42 -7.89 -11.00 -19.60
C VAL A 42 -8.11 -12.14 -18.61
N LYS A 43 -7.05 -12.94 -18.39
CA LYS A 43 -7.01 -13.88 -17.27
C LYS A 43 -6.16 -13.28 -16.15
N LEU A 44 -6.71 -13.27 -14.93
CA LEU A 44 -6.00 -12.81 -13.75
C LEU A 44 -4.98 -13.88 -13.34
N PRO A 45 -3.82 -13.48 -12.79
CA PRO A 45 -2.84 -14.45 -12.29
C PRO A 45 -3.45 -15.36 -11.23
N PRO A 46 -3.22 -16.69 -11.27
CA PRO A 46 -3.82 -17.64 -10.34
C PRO A 46 -3.60 -17.27 -8.86
N SER A 47 -2.40 -16.79 -8.50
CA SER A 47 -2.09 -16.37 -7.14
C SER A 47 -2.85 -15.11 -6.70
N PHE A 48 -3.19 -14.21 -7.63
CA PHE A 48 -4.03 -13.05 -7.34
C PHE A 48 -5.52 -13.42 -7.25
N ALA A 49 -6.01 -14.29 -8.15
CA ALA A 49 -7.37 -14.83 -8.02
C ALA A 49 -7.57 -15.60 -6.70
N LEU A 50 -6.53 -16.31 -6.24
CA LEU A 50 -6.53 -16.96 -4.93
C LEU A 50 -6.53 -15.96 -3.77
N TRP A 51 -5.83 -14.83 -3.93
CA TRP A 51 -5.88 -13.72 -2.98
C TRP A 51 -7.29 -13.17 -2.87
N LEU A 52 -7.92 -12.79 -3.99
CA LEU A 52 -9.30 -12.25 -3.99
C LEU A 52 -10.31 -13.16 -3.29
N ARG A 53 -10.17 -14.48 -3.44
CA ARG A 53 -11.01 -15.50 -2.75
C ARG A 53 -10.75 -15.66 -1.26
N HIS A 54 -9.74 -14.98 -0.74
CA HIS A 54 -9.38 -14.98 0.67
C HIS A 54 -9.50 -13.58 1.28
N TYR A 55 -9.12 -12.57 0.52
CA TYR A 55 -9.14 -11.14 0.82
C TYR A 55 -9.47 -10.40 -0.47
N ASN A 56 -10.61 -9.72 -0.55
CA ASN A 56 -11.05 -9.02 -1.76
C ASN A 56 -10.27 -7.70 -1.99
N GLY A 57 -8.96 -7.70 -1.79
CA GLY A 57 -8.15 -6.48 -1.77
C GLY A 57 -8.10 -5.86 -0.38
N GLY A 58 -8.01 -4.53 -0.35
CA GLY A 58 -7.82 -3.74 0.87
C GLY A 58 -6.42 -3.14 0.97
N THR A 59 -6.12 -2.53 2.11
CA THR A 59 -4.88 -1.81 2.35
C THR A 59 -3.87 -2.66 3.10
N LEU A 60 -2.66 -2.76 2.55
CA LEU A 60 -1.49 -3.35 3.15
C LEU A 60 -0.38 -2.31 3.24
N TYR A 61 0.08 -2.00 4.46
CA TYR A 61 1.03 -0.90 4.68
C TYR A 61 0.47 0.42 4.12
N ASN A 62 1.14 1.02 3.11
CA ASN A 62 0.64 2.20 2.39
C ASN A 62 0.31 1.88 0.93
N THR A 63 -0.01 0.62 0.64
CA THR A 63 -0.44 0.16 -0.68
C THR A 63 -1.87 -0.36 -0.60
N THR A 64 -2.74 0.13 -1.47
CA THR A 64 -4.12 -0.31 -1.59
C THR A 64 -4.24 -1.29 -2.75
N ILE A 65 -4.62 -2.53 -2.47
CA ILE A 65 -4.91 -3.58 -3.45
C ILE A 65 -6.37 -3.48 -3.87
N TYR A 66 -6.60 -3.48 -5.18
CA TYR A 66 -7.93 -3.37 -5.77
C TYR A 66 -8.74 -4.65 -5.56
N GLY A 67 -10.02 -4.47 -5.28
CA GLY A 67 -10.98 -5.52 -5.02
C GLY A 67 -11.96 -5.72 -6.16
N VAL A 68 -12.79 -6.76 -6.06
CA VAL A 68 -13.92 -6.97 -6.97
C VAL A 68 -15.20 -6.45 -6.31
N GLU A 69 -15.94 -5.60 -7.01
CA GLU A 69 -17.09 -4.85 -6.48
C GLU A 69 -16.73 -4.04 -5.21
N ALA A 70 -15.53 -3.47 -5.16
CA ALA A 70 -15.09 -2.66 -4.02
C ALA A 70 -15.82 -1.30 -3.97
N GLU A 71 -16.21 -0.84 -2.78
CA GLU A 71 -17.06 0.34 -2.61
C GLU A 71 -16.31 1.69 -2.75
N ASP A 72 -14.98 1.71 -2.65
CA ASP A 72 -14.17 2.91 -2.41
C ASP A 72 -13.29 3.35 -3.61
N ASP A 73 -13.82 3.41 -4.84
CA ASP A 73 -13.09 3.76 -6.08
C ASP A 73 -11.91 2.83 -6.44
N PHE A 74 -11.75 1.72 -5.72
CA PHE A 74 -10.71 0.70 -5.92
C PHE A 74 -11.26 -0.60 -6.50
N ASP A 75 -12.40 -0.53 -7.19
CA ASP A 75 -12.91 -1.65 -7.97
C ASP A 75 -11.97 -1.95 -9.14
N LEU A 76 -11.49 -3.19 -9.18
CA LEU A 76 -10.50 -3.67 -10.12
C LEU A 76 -10.95 -3.48 -11.58
N ALA A 77 -12.22 -3.73 -11.88
CA ALA A 77 -12.71 -3.62 -13.24
C ALA A 77 -12.93 -2.16 -13.64
N GLU A 78 -13.58 -1.37 -12.79
CA GLU A 78 -13.88 0.04 -13.04
C GLU A 78 -12.59 0.85 -13.20
N VAL A 79 -11.60 0.66 -12.32
CA VAL A 79 -10.30 1.33 -12.41
C VAL A 79 -9.60 0.99 -13.72
N ASN A 80 -9.49 -0.29 -14.07
CA ASN A 80 -8.80 -0.67 -15.31
C ASN A 80 -9.53 -0.20 -16.57
N LEU A 81 -10.87 -0.20 -16.58
CA LEU A 81 -11.63 0.32 -17.71
C LEU A 81 -11.41 1.82 -17.89
N ARG A 82 -11.45 2.59 -16.80
CA ARG A 82 -11.14 4.03 -16.81
C ARG A 82 -9.72 4.27 -17.30
N ASP A 83 -8.73 3.58 -16.74
CA ASP A 83 -7.32 3.77 -17.10
C ASP A 83 -7.06 3.40 -18.57
N ARG A 84 -7.80 2.42 -19.13
CA ARG A 84 -7.75 2.08 -20.56
C ARG A 84 -8.30 3.19 -21.46
N GLU A 85 -9.32 3.93 -21.01
CA GLU A 85 -9.80 5.13 -21.72
C GLU A 85 -8.73 6.22 -21.75
N GLU A 86 -7.85 6.26 -20.74
CA GLU A 86 -6.71 7.17 -20.63
C GLU A 86 -5.44 6.64 -21.33
N GLY A 87 -5.49 5.44 -21.91
CA GLY A 87 -4.43 4.87 -22.75
C GLY A 87 -3.62 3.74 -22.11
N LEU A 88 -4.03 3.21 -20.95
CA LEU A 88 -3.43 2.00 -20.39
C LEU A 88 -3.60 0.82 -21.37
N PRO A 89 -2.51 0.14 -21.77
CA PRO A 89 -2.62 -1.02 -22.65
C PRO A 89 -3.46 -2.14 -22.05
N THR A 90 -4.26 -2.83 -22.86
CA THR A 90 -5.19 -3.86 -22.38
C THR A 90 -4.54 -5.06 -21.69
N HIS A 91 -3.28 -5.36 -22.02
CA HIS A 91 -2.52 -6.44 -21.39
C HIS A 91 -1.98 -6.06 -20.00
N LEU A 92 -1.92 -4.77 -19.68
CA LEU A 92 -1.58 -4.31 -18.33
C LEU A 92 -2.85 -4.25 -17.49
N VAL A 93 -2.80 -4.92 -16.34
CA VAL A 93 -3.90 -4.94 -15.38
C VAL A 93 -3.41 -4.32 -14.09
N ALA A 94 -3.80 -3.09 -13.81
CA ALA A 94 -3.54 -2.42 -12.54
C ALA A 94 -4.26 -3.18 -11.42
N PHE A 95 -3.57 -3.49 -10.33
CA PHE A 95 -4.16 -4.23 -9.21
C PHE A 95 -3.85 -3.64 -7.84
N ALA A 96 -2.93 -2.68 -7.76
CA ALA A 96 -2.67 -1.97 -6.52
C ALA A 96 -2.11 -0.57 -6.77
N ASN A 97 -2.38 0.36 -5.86
CA ASN A 97 -1.84 1.71 -5.86
C ASN A 97 -0.93 1.91 -4.65
N ALA A 98 0.29 2.37 -4.89
CA ALA A 98 1.17 2.80 -3.83
C ALA A 98 0.82 4.24 -3.42
N LEU A 99 1.07 4.62 -2.16
CA LEU A 99 0.79 5.98 -1.68
C LEU A 99 1.47 7.13 -2.49
N SER A 100 2.47 6.85 -3.35
CA SER A 100 3.07 7.85 -4.26
C SER A 100 2.13 8.24 -5.41
N GLY A 101 1.18 7.37 -5.74
CA GLY A 101 0.47 7.39 -7.02
C GLY A 101 1.06 6.44 -8.06
N ASP A 102 2.17 5.74 -7.76
CA ASP A 102 2.67 4.68 -8.62
C ASP A 102 1.73 3.46 -8.57
N VAL A 103 1.52 2.82 -9.71
CA VAL A 103 0.53 1.74 -9.85
C VAL A 103 1.23 0.42 -10.11
N TYR A 104 0.91 -0.60 -9.33
CA TYR A 104 1.35 -1.97 -9.61
C TYR A 104 0.42 -2.61 -10.64
N CYS A 105 1.02 -3.15 -11.70
CA CYS A 105 0.31 -3.78 -12.80
C CYS A 105 0.83 -5.19 -13.05
N PHE A 106 -0.06 -6.11 -13.43
CA PHE A 106 0.32 -7.35 -14.09
C PHE A 106 0.53 -7.11 -15.58
N ASP A 107 1.57 -7.69 -16.17
CA ASP A 107 1.65 -7.82 -17.62
C ASP A 107 1.17 -9.21 -18.05
N THR A 108 -0.11 -9.29 -18.42
CA THR A 108 -0.77 -10.55 -18.79
C THR A 108 -0.31 -11.09 -20.16
N SER A 109 0.38 -10.28 -20.96
CA SER A 109 1.00 -10.76 -22.20
C SER A 109 2.25 -11.61 -21.96
N LEU A 110 2.80 -11.55 -20.75
CA LEU A 110 4.01 -12.25 -20.31
C LEU A 110 3.72 -13.37 -19.30
N ALA A 111 2.49 -13.88 -19.27
CA ALA A 111 2.13 -15.00 -18.40
C ALA A 111 3.01 -16.23 -18.66
N ASP A 112 3.45 -16.88 -17.59
CA ASP A 112 4.27 -18.11 -17.66
C ASP A 112 3.43 -19.37 -17.90
N ASP A 113 4.07 -20.54 -17.96
CA ASP A 113 3.40 -21.83 -18.17
C ASP A 113 2.39 -22.19 -17.07
N SER A 114 2.45 -21.53 -15.91
CA SER A 114 1.50 -21.69 -14.81
C SER A 114 0.36 -20.66 -14.85
N GLY A 115 0.42 -19.69 -15.76
CA GLY A 115 -0.53 -18.59 -15.88
C GLY A 115 -0.22 -17.40 -14.97
N GLU A 116 0.90 -17.43 -14.25
CA GLU A 116 1.33 -16.29 -13.43
C GLU A 116 1.87 -15.19 -14.33
N SER A 117 1.47 -13.94 -14.05
CA SER A 117 1.96 -12.77 -14.77
C SER A 117 2.97 -12.00 -13.92
N PRO A 118 4.07 -11.50 -14.52
CA PRO A 118 5.02 -10.65 -13.81
C PRO A 118 4.36 -9.34 -13.38
N VAL A 119 4.86 -8.78 -12.28
CA VAL A 119 4.42 -7.50 -11.72
C VAL A 119 5.39 -6.40 -12.09
N PHE A 120 4.84 -5.29 -12.57
CA PHE A 120 5.54 -4.06 -12.86
C PHE A 120 5.02 -2.93 -11.97
N LEU A 121 5.88 -1.96 -11.68
CA LEU A 121 5.51 -0.66 -11.15
C LEU A 121 5.45 0.33 -12.32
N LEU A 122 4.28 0.89 -12.55
CA LEU A 122 4.01 1.95 -13.52
C LEU A 122 4.12 3.30 -12.83
N ASP A 123 5.01 4.14 -13.35
CA ASP A 123 5.00 5.57 -13.10
C ASP A 123 4.05 6.21 -14.12
N PRO A 124 2.85 6.69 -13.72
CA PRO A 124 1.89 7.25 -14.64
C PRO A 124 2.30 8.64 -15.17
N GLU A 125 3.19 9.36 -14.47
CA GLU A 125 3.67 10.68 -14.92
C GLU A 125 4.69 10.54 -16.05
N GLU A 126 5.63 9.62 -15.91
CA GLU A 126 6.70 9.38 -16.90
C GLU A 126 6.35 8.28 -17.91
N GLY A 127 5.29 7.49 -17.65
CA GLY A 127 4.88 6.36 -18.48
C GLY A 127 5.90 5.21 -18.50
N THR A 128 6.67 5.05 -17.42
CA THR A 128 7.74 4.04 -17.34
C THR A 128 7.32 2.82 -16.54
N LEU A 129 7.81 1.65 -16.95
CA LEU A 129 7.54 0.37 -16.29
C LEU A 129 8.84 -0.21 -15.71
N ALA A 130 8.81 -0.53 -14.42
CA ALA A 130 9.89 -1.23 -13.73
C ALA A 130 9.43 -2.61 -13.26
N SER A 131 10.11 -3.69 -13.66
CA SER A 131 9.77 -5.03 -13.17
C SER A 131 10.11 -5.16 -11.68
N VAL A 132 9.12 -5.52 -10.86
CA VAL A 132 9.28 -5.63 -9.40
C VAL A 132 9.06 -7.03 -8.86
N ALA A 133 8.36 -7.93 -9.56
CA ALA A 133 8.26 -9.34 -9.15
C ALA A 133 7.89 -10.25 -10.32
N ALA A 134 8.13 -11.55 -10.17
CA ALA A 134 7.77 -12.56 -11.17
C ALA A 134 6.29 -13.00 -11.10
N SER A 135 5.62 -12.75 -9.98
CA SER A 135 4.22 -13.12 -9.73
C SER A 135 3.64 -12.29 -8.58
N PHE A 136 2.32 -12.31 -8.40
CA PHE A 136 1.67 -11.63 -7.29
C PHE A 136 2.16 -12.15 -5.93
N ARG A 137 2.33 -13.47 -5.78
CA ARG A 137 2.88 -14.04 -4.54
C ARG A 137 4.29 -13.52 -4.24
N SER A 138 5.17 -13.49 -5.24
CA SER A 138 6.52 -12.95 -5.06
C SER A 138 6.51 -11.45 -4.75
N TRP A 139 5.53 -10.72 -5.29
CA TRP A 139 5.33 -9.31 -4.96
C TRP A 139 4.90 -9.12 -3.49
N LEU A 140 3.94 -9.90 -2.98
CA LEU A 140 3.52 -9.84 -1.57
C LEU A 140 4.69 -10.05 -0.60
N GLU A 141 5.55 -11.03 -0.88
CA GLU A 141 6.75 -11.32 -0.06
C GLU A 141 7.77 -10.16 -0.09
N ARG A 142 7.78 -9.36 -1.16
CA ARG A 142 8.69 -8.22 -1.35
C ARG A 142 8.09 -6.89 -0.91
N LEU A 143 6.77 -6.82 -0.72
CA LEU A 143 6.04 -5.59 -0.44
C LEU A 143 6.65 -4.76 0.72
N PRO A 144 7.04 -5.33 1.87
CA PRO A 144 7.63 -4.55 2.96
C PRO A 144 8.93 -3.84 2.54
N ARG A 145 9.72 -4.48 1.68
CA ARG A 145 10.97 -3.91 1.15
C ARG A 145 10.68 -2.84 0.09
N LEU A 146 9.72 -3.09 -0.80
CA LEU A 146 9.32 -2.12 -1.83
C LEU A 146 8.77 -0.83 -1.19
N GLU A 147 7.96 -0.96 -0.15
CA GLU A 147 7.47 0.18 0.65
C GLU A 147 8.62 0.98 1.27
N ALA A 148 9.63 0.31 1.84
CA ALA A 148 10.80 0.97 2.39
C ALA A 148 11.60 1.72 1.31
N GLU A 149 11.82 1.11 0.15
CA GLU A 149 12.52 1.72 -0.99
C GLU A 149 11.75 2.95 -1.51
N LEU A 150 10.41 2.86 -1.64
CA LEU A 150 9.57 4.00 -2.04
C LEU A 150 9.58 5.12 -1.00
N ALA A 151 9.55 4.79 0.30
CA ALA A 151 9.60 5.78 1.37
C ALA A 151 10.93 6.56 1.36
N GLU A 152 12.06 5.90 1.08
CA GLU A 152 13.36 6.55 0.95
C GLU A 152 13.39 7.57 -0.20
N VAL A 153 12.79 7.24 -1.34
CA VAL A 153 12.73 8.14 -2.51
C VAL A 153 11.83 9.35 -2.24
N ARG A 154 10.66 9.14 -1.62
CA ARG A 154 9.70 10.22 -1.33
C ARG A 154 10.21 11.20 -0.25
N GLY A 155 11.10 10.74 0.62
CA GLY A 155 11.54 11.51 1.79
C GLY A 155 10.47 11.58 2.89
N PRO A 156 10.67 12.47 3.89
CA PRO A 156 9.83 12.53 5.09
C PRO A 156 8.35 12.74 4.79
N GLN A 157 7.51 11.81 5.25
CA GLN A 157 6.05 11.96 5.13
C GLN A 157 5.52 12.92 6.21
N PRO A 158 4.48 13.72 5.92
CA PRO A 158 3.72 14.40 6.95
C PRO A 158 3.05 13.37 7.87
N MET A 159 2.91 13.70 9.16
CA MET A 159 2.14 12.86 10.10
C MET A 159 0.65 12.84 9.72
N THR A 160 -0.02 11.73 10.01
CA THR A 160 -1.49 11.69 10.00
C THR A 160 -2.06 12.63 11.07
N ILE A 161 -3.37 12.90 11.05
CA ILE A 161 -4.02 13.74 12.07
C ILE A 161 -3.84 13.11 13.46
N ASP A 162 -4.09 11.80 13.59
CA ASP A 162 -3.97 11.10 14.87
C ASP A 162 -2.51 11.10 15.37
N GLU A 163 -1.56 10.81 14.48
CA GLU A 163 -0.13 10.90 14.80
C GLU A 163 0.28 12.32 15.22
N TRP A 164 -0.29 13.33 14.57
CA TRP A 164 -0.05 14.73 14.88
C TRP A 164 -0.66 15.13 16.24
N GLU A 165 -1.85 14.64 16.57
CA GLU A 165 -2.49 14.86 17.87
C GLU A 165 -1.74 14.17 19.01
N GLU A 166 -1.29 12.93 18.80
CA GLU A 166 -0.40 12.22 19.73
C GLU A 166 0.92 12.96 19.91
N PHE A 167 1.53 13.40 18.80
CA PHE A 167 2.73 14.21 18.80
C PHE A 167 2.53 15.49 19.62
N LEU A 168 1.44 16.24 19.38
CA LEU A 168 1.12 17.44 20.13
C LEU A 168 0.89 17.16 21.62
N THR A 169 0.24 16.06 21.96
CA THR A 169 0.01 15.66 23.35
C THR A 169 1.33 15.40 24.06
N ARG A 170 2.22 14.64 23.41
CA ARG A 170 3.58 14.37 23.89
C ARG A 170 4.41 15.65 24.03
N GLU A 171 4.39 16.53 23.04
CA GLU A 171 5.16 17.78 23.06
C GLU A 171 4.60 18.77 24.10
N ARG A 172 3.28 18.86 24.28
CA ARG A 172 2.68 19.65 25.38
C ARG A 172 3.11 19.12 26.75
N ALA A 173 3.18 17.80 26.94
CA ALA A 173 3.68 17.21 28.17
C ALA A 173 5.17 17.50 28.39
N LYS A 174 6.00 17.44 27.34
CA LYS A 174 7.42 17.85 27.39
C LYS A 174 7.56 19.33 27.77
N LEU A 175 6.81 20.22 27.12
CA LEU A 175 6.84 21.66 27.41
C LEU A 175 6.40 21.98 28.84
N ARG A 176 5.39 21.28 29.38
CA ARG A 176 5.01 21.40 30.81
C ARG A 176 6.18 21.04 31.72
N ARG A 177 6.83 19.89 31.50
CA ARG A 177 8.02 19.48 32.27
C ARG A 177 9.18 20.49 32.15
N LEU A 178 9.42 21.02 30.95
CA LEU A 178 10.45 22.04 30.72
C LEU A 178 10.14 23.34 31.45
N SER A 179 8.86 23.76 31.49
CA SER A 179 8.43 24.96 32.21
C SER A 179 8.62 24.87 33.73
N GLU A 180 8.60 23.65 34.27
CA GLU A 180 8.86 23.35 35.69
C GLU A 180 10.36 23.14 35.98
N THR A 181 11.18 23.01 34.93
CA THR A 181 12.62 22.75 35.06
C THR A 181 13.39 24.06 35.20
N PRO A 182 14.20 24.25 36.27
CA PRO A 182 15.04 25.42 36.41
C PRO A 182 15.98 25.60 35.22
N ALA A 183 16.16 26.85 34.75
CA ALA A 183 16.90 27.15 33.52
C ALA A 183 18.32 26.56 33.45
N HIS A 184 19.03 26.46 34.59
CA HIS A 184 20.38 25.88 34.65
C HIS A 184 20.43 24.36 34.45
N LYS A 185 19.27 23.67 34.43
CA LYS A 185 19.14 22.23 34.17
C LYS A 185 18.62 21.93 32.76
N LEU A 186 18.27 22.95 31.98
CA LEU A 186 17.85 22.77 30.60
C LEU A 186 19.07 22.38 29.76
N THR A 187 18.94 21.29 29.00
CA THR A 187 19.93 20.86 28.02
C THR A 187 19.29 20.86 26.65
N MET A 188 20.05 21.28 25.64
CA MET A 188 19.59 21.18 24.25
C MET A 188 19.56 19.70 23.87
N PRO A 189 18.42 19.18 23.36
CA PRO A 189 18.36 17.82 22.88
C PRO A 189 19.27 17.65 21.65
N ASP A 190 19.83 16.46 21.52
CA ASP A 190 20.62 16.06 20.37
C ASP A 190 19.74 16.05 19.10
N PRO A 191 20.07 16.82 18.06
CA PRO A 191 19.29 16.88 16.82
C PRO A 191 19.09 15.52 16.14
N GLU A 192 20.06 14.60 16.23
CA GLU A 192 19.93 13.27 15.61
C GLU A 192 18.94 12.39 16.37
N LYS A 193 18.92 12.48 17.71
CA LYS A 193 17.93 11.79 18.54
C LYS A 193 16.52 12.29 18.27
N VAL A 194 16.34 13.60 18.12
CA VAL A 194 15.03 14.18 17.79
C VAL A 194 14.55 13.66 16.43
N ARG A 195 15.44 13.53 15.45
CA ARG A 195 15.11 13.00 14.12
C ARG A 195 14.70 11.53 14.17
N ALA A 196 15.40 10.73 14.96
CA ALA A 196 15.06 9.33 15.19
C ALA A 196 13.71 9.16 15.93
N GLU A 197 13.43 9.99 16.94
CA GLU A 197 12.14 9.99 17.67
C GLU A 197 10.93 10.36 16.79
N LEU A 198 11.16 11.10 15.71
CA LEU A 198 10.13 11.47 14.74
C LEU A 198 9.90 10.39 13.68
N GLY A 199 10.68 9.29 13.67
CA GLY A 199 10.54 8.21 12.68
C GLY A 199 10.72 8.68 11.24
N GLY A 200 11.47 9.76 11.02
CA GLY A 200 11.63 10.38 9.70
C GLY A 200 10.40 11.15 9.20
N LYS A 201 9.36 11.39 10.02
CA LYS A 201 8.20 12.22 9.65
C LYS A 201 8.40 13.70 9.99
N ILE A 202 7.76 14.59 9.24
CA ILE A 202 7.77 16.04 9.53
C ILE A 202 6.45 16.42 10.20
N PRO A 203 6.49 17.06 11.39
CA PRO A 203 5.30 17.64 11.98
C PRO A 203 4.90 18.87 11.16
N VAL A 204 3.99 18.66 10.21
CA VAL A 204 3.34 19.74 9.45
C VAL A 204 1.96 19.94 10.06
N ASP A 205 1.57 21.20 10.30
CA ASP A 205 0.20 21.50 10.75
C ASP A 205 -0.79 21.01 9.68
N PRO A 206 -1.76 20.14 10.01
CA PRO A 206 -2.69 19.58 9.03
C PRO A 206 -3.46 20.66 8.24
N ARG A 207 -3.66 21.85 8.82
CA ARG A 207 -4.32 22.99 8.14
C ARG A 207 -3.50 23.55 6.98
N HIS A 208 -2.21 23.20 6.89
CA HIS A 208 -1.30 23.60 5.83
C HIS A 208 -1.10 22.51 4.78
N LEU A 209 -1.64 21.31 5.00
CA LEU A 209 -1.74 20.29 3.97
C LEU A 209 -2.89 20.71 3.04
N LYS A 210 -2.58 20.99 1.77
CA LYS A 210 -3.61 21.29 0.79
C LYS A 210 -4.50 20.06 0.64
N SER A 211 -5.81 20.24 0.71
CA SER A 211 -6.79 19.27 0.23
C SER A 211 -6.42 18.95 -1.22
N ARG A 212 -6.12 17.68 -1.52
CA ARG A 212 -6.13 17.21 -2.92
C ARG A 212 -7.61 17.10 -3.28
N ASP A 213 -8.09 18.07 -4.05
CA ASP A 213 -9.38 18.01 -4.74
C ASP A 213 -9.33 16.95 -5.85
#